data_AF-A0A2N2WUD7-F1
#
_entry.id   AF-A0A2N2WUD7-F1
#
_cell.length_a   1.000
_cell.length_b   1.000
_cell.length_c   1.000
_cell.angle_alpha   90.00
_cell.angle_beta   90.00
_cell.angle_gamma   90.00
#
_symmetry.space_group_name_H-M   'P 1'
#
loop_
_entity.id
_entity.type
_entity.pdbx_description
1 polymer ?
#
loop_
_entity_poly.entity_id
_entity_poly.type
_entity_poly.pdbx_seq_one_letter_code
_entity_poly.pdbx_strand_id
1 'polypeptide(L)' 'HARNGNEGLMGIPKLVFGKIFNENEIKKIPFSVEVHHALMDGYHVGLLYKKMQQFIDELI' A
#
# COMPACT_ATOMS: atom_id res chain seq x y z
N HIS A 1 16.25 28.96 8.41
CA HIS A 1 15.42 28.08 7.57
C HIS A 1 14.19 27.73 8.39
N ALA A 2 13.02 28.29 8.05
CA ALA A 2 11.79 27.98 8.76
C ALA A 2 11.37 26.54 8.42
N ARG A 3 11.31 25.66 9.42
CA ARG A 3 10.81 24.29 9.27
C ARG A 3 9.29 24.34 9.35
N ASN A 4 8.61 24.09 8.23
CA ASN A 4 7.15 23.95 8.22
C ASN A 4 6.77 22.66 8.98
N GLY A 5 5.87 22.76 9.96
CA GLY A 5 5.49 21.66 10.87
C GLY A 5 4.78 20.45 10.24
N ASN A 6 4.80 20.29 8.91
CA ASN A 6 4.25 19.14 8.20
C ASN A 6 5.24 17.99 7.98
N GLU A 7 6.49 18.11 8.44
CA GLU A 7 7.53 17.09 8.26
C GLU A 7 7.15 15.72 8.87
N GLY A 8 6.38 15.71 9.97
CA GLY A 8 5.96 14.48 10.66
C GLY A 8 4.94 13.63 9.89
N LEU A 9 4.19 14.23 8.95
CA LEU A 9 3.17 13.51 8.15
C LEU A 9 3.73 12.95 6.84
N MET A 10 4.89 13.44 6.39
CA MET A 10 5.50 13.02 5.13
C MET A 10 6.02 11.57 5.16
N GLY A 11 6.10 10.93 6.33
CA GLY A 11 6.60 9.57 6.49
C GLY A 11 5.55 8.47 6.57
N ILE A 12 4.28 8.82 6.65
CA ILE A 12 3.21 7.86 6.93
C ILE A 12 2.58 7.40 5.60
N PRO A 13 2.78 6.15 5.17
CA PRO A 13 2.12 5.63 3.97
C PRO A 13 0.61 5.54 4.20
N LYS A 14 -0.18 5.98 3.22
CA LYS A 14 -1.65 5.85 3.27
C LYS A 14 -2.07 4.62 2.49
N LEU A 15 -2.87 3.78 3.14
CA LEU A 15 -3.37 2.53 2.57
C LEU A 15 -4.89 2.62 2.42
N VAL A 16 -5.41 2.32 1.24
CA VAL A 16 -6.85 2.37 0.95
C VAL A 16 -7.32 1.03 0.38
N PHE A 17 -8.37 0.49 0.98
CA PHE A 17 -9.01 -0.75 0.56
C PHE A 17 -10.39 -0.45 -0.05
N GLY A 18 -10.64 -1.00 -1.23
CA GLY A 18 -11.94 -0.97 -1.86
C GLY A 18 -12.84 -2.12 -1.41
N LYS A 19 -14.05 -2.15 -1.97
CA LYS A 19 -15.00 -3.26 -1.78
C LYS A 19 -14.48 -4.53 -2.46
N ILE A 20 -14.56 -5.67 -1.77
CA ILE A 20 -14.27 -7.00 -2.35
C ILE A 20 -15.28 -7.29 -3.47
N PHE A 21 -14.80 -7.87 -4.56
CA PHE A 21 -15.61 -8.28 -5.71
C PHE A 21 -15.12 -9.62 -6.28
N ASN A 22 -15.97 -10.29 -7.05
CA ASN A 22 -15.62 -11.53 -7.73
C ASN A 22 -15.25 -11.20 -9.19
N GLU A 23 -14.14 -11.75 -9.66
CA GLU A 23 -13.72 -11.68 -11.06
C GLU A 23 -13.23 -13.05 -11.50
N ASN A 24 -13.94 -13.67 -12.45
CA ASN A 24 -13.63 -15.01 -12.97
C ASN A 24 -13.40 -16.04 -11.85
N GLU A 25 -14.35 -16.13 -10.92
CA GLU A 25 -14.32 -17.02 -9.72
C GLU A 25 -13.24 -16.69 -8.68
N ILE A 26 -12.42 -15.67 -8.90
CA ILE A 26 -11.42 -15.18 -7.95
C ILE A 26 -12.00 -14.00 -7.16
N LYS A 27 -11.95 -14.06 -5.83
CA LYS A 27 -12.25 -12.91 -4.96
C LYS A 27 -11.08 -11.93 -5.01
N LYS A 28 -11.31 -10.71 -5.46
CA LYS A 28 -10.33 -9.63 -5.52
C LYS A 28 -10.72 -8.47 -4.62
N ILE A 29 -9.72 -7.76 -4.12
CA ILE A 29 -9.88 -6.52 -3.35
C ILE A 29 -9.05 -5.41 -4.00
N PRO A 30 -9.65 -4.26 -4.35
CA PRO A 30 -8.88 -3.10 -4.78
C PRO A 30 -8.02 -2.61 -3.62
N PHE A 31 -6.74 -2.38 -3.88
CA PHE A 31 -5.79 -1.89 -2.87
C PHE A 31 -4.92 -0.80 -3.48
N SER A 32 -4.81 0.34 -2.78
CA SER A 32 -4.00 1.49 -3.20
C SER A 32 -3.07 1.93 -2.08
N VAL A 33 -1.88 2.38 -2.47
CA VAL A 33 -0.79 2.75 -1.58
C VAL A 33 -0.25 4.11 -2.03
N GLU A 34 -0.41 5.14 -1.18
CA GLU A 34 0.14 6.48 -1.42
C GLU A 34 1.33 6.71 -0.48
N VAL A 35 2.45 7.10 -1.08
CA VAL A 35 3.74 7.18 -0.41
C VAL A 35 4.53 8.39 -0.86
N HIS A 36 5.36 8.92 0.03
CA HIS A 36 6.26 10.02 -0.32
C HIS A 36 7.56 9.48 -0.92
N HIS A 37 7.83 9.86 -2.17
CA HIS A 37 8.99 9.39 -2.93
C HIS A 37 10.36 9.71 -2.33
N ALA A 38 10.44 10.70 -1.45
CA ALA A 38 11.66 11.01 -0.71
C ALA A 38 12.06 9.90 0.30
N LEU A 39 11.14 8.99 0.63
CA LEU A 39 11.33 7.94 1.63
C LEU A 39 11.18 6.53 1.06
N MET A 40 10.46 6.37 -0.04
CA MET A 40 10.31 5.07 -0.71
C MET A 40 9.99 5.18 -2.21
N ASP A 41 10.41 4.18 -2.96
CA ASP A 41 10.21 4.07 -4.40
C ASP A 41 9.31 2.88 -4.77
N GLY A 42 9.17 2.63 -6.08
CA GLY A 42 8.36 1.53 -6.59
C GLY A 42 8.84 0.14 -6.16
N TYR A 43 10.12 -0.03 -5.81
CA TYR A 43 10.64 -1.32 -5.36
C TYR A 43 10.05 -1.71 -4.01
N HIS A 44 10.04 -0.78 -3.05
CA HIS A 44 9.47 -1.00 -1.73
C HIS A 44 7.96 -1.28 -1.79
N VAL A 45 7.24 -0.53 -2.63
CA VAL A 45 5.81 -0.74 -2.86
C VAL A 45 5.56 -2.11 -3.50
N GLY A 46 6.38 -2.53 -4.47
CA GLY A 46 6.31 -3.86 -5.07
C GLY A 46 6.52 -5.00 -4.06
N LEU A 47 7.48 -4.85 -3.14
CA LEU A 47 7.69 -5.80 -2.05
C LEU A 47 6.48 -5.91 -1.12
N LEU A 48 5.83 -4.79 -0.80
CA LEU A 48 4.60 -4.77 -0.01
C LEU A 48 3.49 -5.60 -0.70
N TYR A 49 3.20 -5.33 -1.97
CA TYR A 49 2.18 -6.07 -2.72
C TYR A 49 2.47 -7.58 -2.74
N LYS A 50 3.73 -7.96 -3.01
CA LYS A 50 4.13 -9.37 -3.06
C LYS A 50 3.93 -10.08 -1.72
N LYS A 51 4.38 -9.48 -0.61
CA LYS A 51 4.23 -10.08 0.72
C LYS A 51 2.78 -10.13 1.17
N MET A 52 2.00 -9.09 0.89
CA MET A 52 0.56 -9.09 1.19
C MET A 52 -0.16 -10.21 0.46
N GLN A 53 0.10 -10.40 -0.84
CA GLN A 53 -0.50 -11.50 -1.59
C GLN A 53 -0.10 -12.86 -1.00
N GLN A 54 1.19 -13.07 -0.70
CA GLN A 54 1.66 -14.30 -0.07
C GLN A 54 0.93 -14.60 1.25
N PHE A 55 0.79 -13.62 2.14
CA PHE A 55 0.07 -13.83 3.40
C PHE A 55 -1.42 -14.13 3.19
N ILE A 56 -2.06 -13.55 2.18
CA ILE A 56 -3.44 -13.86 1.84
C ILE A 56 -3.56 -15.29 1.32
N ASP A 57 -2.63 -15.72 0.48
CA ASP A 57 -2.61 -17.08 -0.07
C ASP A 57 -2.35 -18.13 1.03
N GLU A 58 -1.57 -17.80 2.05
CA GLU A 58 -1.30 -18.67 3.22
C GLU A 58 -2.46 -18.75 4.23
N LEU A 59 -3.42 -17.81 4.18
CA LEU A 59 -4.60 -17.82 5.06
C LEU A 59 -5.72 -18.75 4.56
N ILE A 60 -5.62 -19.22 3.32
CA ILE A 60 -6.61 -20.04 2.60
C ILE A 60 -6.11 -21.48 2.54
#